data_AF-A0A968UZ30-F1
#
_entry.id   AF-A0A968UZ30-F1
#
_cell.length_a   1.000
_cell.length_b   1.000
_cell.length_c   1.000
_cell.angle_alpha   90.00
_cell.angle_beta   90.00
_cell.angle_gamma   90.00
#
_symmetry.space_group_name_H-M   'P 1'
#
loop_
_entity.id
_entity.type
_entity.pdbx_description
1 polymer ?
#
loop_
_entity_poly.entity_id
_entity_poly.type
_entity_poly.pdbx_seq_one_letter_code
_entity_poly.pdbx_strand_id
1 'polypeptide(L)'
;MTDFSYLDRLAEQSKDEVDRLLERAQYYIKQEDTSQALTNFVDALNAYAKFAKHYTDAITIKMPIDINVNPINSAKIYSRTLFDVCDILAGIRLCYADSVTQAFLENKLQVILEALAEYKSVFDVQQLKMYDDLKKGVNKKKEHIERNREAIEKLKKTSIKELEDQRLAKIRSALDKISSTEVCPVTLDSTGACFIATAAYSTSTHPDIETFRNFRDKKLLTNPVGQGLVSLYYKISPSIANYVKRQPVIKSFLRQQLERLAKWMRSRKVKS
;
A
#
# COMPACT_ATOMS: atom_id res chain seq x y z
N MET A 1 -25.94 13.40 7.34
CA MET A 1 -24.85 14.28 6.91
C MET A 1 -23.66 13.98 7.79
N THR A 2 -22.60 13.37 7.26
CA THR A 2 -21.34 13.21 7.99
C THR A 2 -20.73 14.60 8.10
N ASP A 3 -20.60 15.09 9.33
CA ASP A 3 -20.05 16.42 9.60
C ASP A 3 -18.58 16.47 9.15
N PHE A 4 -18.22 17.47 8.35
CA PHE A 4 -16.84 17.72 7.91
C PHE A 4 -15.84 17.72 9.07
N SER A 5 -16.26 18.32 10.20
CA SER A 5 -15.49 18.37 11.45
C SER A 5 -15.28 16.99 12.07
N TYR A 6 -16.16 16.02 11.83
CA TYR A 6 -16.02 14.66 12.35
C TYR A 6 -14.90 13.88 11.65
N LEU A 7 -14.82 13.94 10.32
CA LEU A 7 -13.81 13.20 9.56
C LEU A 7 -12.40 13.77 9.78
N ASP A 8 -12.27 15.10 9.88
CA ASP A 8 -11.01 15.75 10.24
C ASP A 8 -10.54 15.30 11.63
N ARG A 9 -11.43 15.26 12.62
CA ARG A 9 -11.11 14.76 13.97
C ARG A 9 -10.67 13.31 13.98
N LEU A 10 -11.30 12.44 13.17
CA LEU A 10 -10.88 11.04 13.04
C LEU A 10 -9.47 10.91 12.42
N ALA A 11 -9.14 11.75 11.43
CA ALA A 11 -7.82 11.79 10.84
C ALA A 11 -6.78 12.29 11.87
N GLU A 12 -7.09 13.35 12.61
CA GLU A 12 -6.20 13.90 13.66
C GLU A 12 -5.94 12.89 14.77
N GLN A 13 -6.98 12.30 15.36
CA GLN A 13 -6.84 11.27 16.41
C GLN A 13 -6.01 10.05 15.95
N SER A 14 -6.17 9.64 14.69
CA SER A 14 -5.38 8.53 14.16
C SER A 14 -3.94 8.93 13.83
N LYS A 15 -3.67 10.21 13.54
CA LYS A 15 -2.32 10.74 13.42
C LYS A 15 -1.62 10.84 14.77
N ASP A 16 -2.29 11.34 15.80
CA ASP A 16 -1.76 11.38 17.17
C ASP A 16 -1.39 9.98 17.68
N GLU A 17 -2.20 8.98 17.35
CA GLU A 17 -1.91 7.58 17.66
C GLU A 17 -0.63 7.08 16.98
N VAL A 18 -0.41 7.43 15.71
CA VAL A 18 0.82 7.11 14.98
C VAL A 18 2.02 7.72 15.69
N ASP A 19 1.95 9.02 15.99
CA ASP A 19 3.07 9.77 16.56
C ASP A 19 3.42 9.24 17.96
N ARG A 20 2.42 8.96 18.80
CA ARG A 20 2.59 8.30 20.10
C ARG A 20 3.28 6.94 19.99
N LEU A 21 2.89 6.11 19.03
CA LEU A 21 3.49 4.79 18.84
C LEU A 21 4.93 4.88 18.34
N LEU A 22 5.23 5.87 17.48
CA LEU A 22 6.61 6.12 17.03
C LEU A 22 7.51 6.63 18.15
N GLU A 23 7.02 7.53 19.00
CA GLU A 23 7.75 7.97 20.20
C GLU A 23 8.06 6.80 21.13
N ARG A 24 7.08 5.92 21.37
CA ARG A 24 7.29 4.70 22.17
C ARG A 24 8.28 3.74 21.51
N ALA A 25 8.22 3.56 20.20
CA ALA A 25 9.17 2.72 19.49
C ALA A 25 10.61 3.24 19.66
N GLN A 26 10.81 4.55 19.51
CA GLN A 26 12.11 5.20 19.71
C GLN A 26 12.58 5.12 21.18
N TYR A 27 11.65 5.22 22.14
CA TYR A 27 11.97 4.97 23.55
C TYR A 27 12.55 3.57 23.75
N TYR A 28 11.90 2.52 23.22
CA TYR A 28 12.39 1.15 23.38
C TYR A 28 13.69 0.87 22.60
N ILE A 29 13.94 1.54 21.47
CA ILE A 29 15.25 1.51 20.81
C ILE A 29 16.35 2.00 21.76
N LYS A 30 16.13 3.10 22.49
CA LYS A 30 17.10 3.64 23.47
C LYS A 30 17.31 2.72 24.67
N GLN A 31 16.33 1.88 24.99
CA GLN A 31 16.42 0.86 26.04
C GLN A 31 16.98 -0.48 25.52
N GLU A 32 17.42 -0.53 24.26
CA GLU A 32 17.91 -1.75 23.59
C GLU A 32 16.87 -2.90 23.53
N ASP A 33 15.59 -2.61 23.75
CA ASP A 33 14.48 -3.57 23.64
C ASP A 33 13.91 -3.54 22.22
N THR A 34 14.61 -4.23 21.31
CA THR A 34 14.23 -4.32 19.90
C THR A 34 12.88 -5.01 19.67
N SER A 35 12.45 -5.89 20.57
CA SER A 35 11.17 -6.60 20.47
C SER A 35 9.98 -5.68 20.75
N GLN A 36 10.09 -4.84 21.79
CA GLN A 36 9.07 -3.82 22.07
C GLN A 36 9.11 -2.67 21.06
N ALA A 37 10.30 -2.26 20.62
CA ALA A 37 10.41 -1.29 19.52
C ALA A 37 9.71 -1.81 18.26
N LEU A 38 9.96 -3.07 17.87
CA LEU A 38 9.30 -3.70 16.72
C LEU A 38 7.78 -3.72 16.88
N THR A 39 7.27 -4.09 18.06
CA THR A 39 5.84 -4.10 18.34
C THR A 39 5.22 -2.71 18.12
N ASN A 40 5.83 -1.67 18.69
CA ASN A 40 5.34 -0.30 18.55
C ASN A 40 5.43 0.22 17.10
N PHE A 41 6.50 -0.09 16.36
CA PHE A 41 6.57 0.27 14.93
C PHE A 41 5.52 -0.44 14.07
N VAL A 42 5.26 -1.73 14.32
CA VAL A 42 4.22 -2.49 13.61
C VAL A 42 2.83 -1.94 13.94
N ASP A 43 2.57 -1.61 15.20
CA ASP A 43 1.31 -0.99 15.60
C ASP A 43 1.18 0.43 15.02
N ALA A 44 2.28 1.20 14.93
CA ALA A 44 2.31 2.50 14.26
C ALA A 44 1.93 2.38 12.78
N LEU A 45 2.44 1.37 12.06
CA LEU A 45 2.05 1.12 10.67
C LEU A 45 0.56 0.81 10.53
N ASN A 46 -0.01 0.06 11.48
CA ASN A 46 -1.44 -0.26 11.51
C ASN A 46 -2.31 0.96 11.85
N ALA A 47 -1.86 1.82 12.78
CA ALA A 47 -2.47 3.10 13.05
C ALA A 47 -2.40 4.02 11.81
N TYR A 48 -1.26 4.02 11.10
CA TYR A 48 -1.08 4.78 9.87
C TYR A 48 -2.03 4.32 8.77
N ALA A 49 -2.29 3.01 8.64
CA ALA A 49 -3.29 2.51 7.71
C ALA A 49 -4.71 3.03 8.00
N LYS A 50 -5.07 3.24 9.28
CA LYS A 50 -6.33 3.88 9.67
C LYS A 50 -6.30 5.37 9.34
N PHE A 51 -5.20 6.05 9.68
CA PHE A 51 -4.98 7.46 9.34
C PHE A 51 -5.11 7.72 7.85
N ALA A 52 -4.41 6.97 7.00
CA ALA A 52 -4.47 7.13 5.55
C ALA A 52 -5.91 7.01 5.01
N LYS A 53 -6.72 6.14 5.60
CA LYS A 53 -8.15 6.03 5.26
C LYS A 53 -8.94 7.26 5.72
N HIS A 54 -8.88 7.63 6.99
CA HIS A 54 -9.62 8.80 7.50
C HIS A 54 -9.19 10.09 6.80
N TYR A 55 -7.90 10.22 6.52
CA TYR A 55 -7.34 11.35 5.78
C TYR A 55 -7.86 11.38 4.33
N THR A 56 -7.93 10.22 3.66
CA THR A 56 -8.60 10.10 2.34
C THR A 56 -10.05 10.55 2.41
N ASP A 57 -10.82 10.02 3.36
CA ASP A 57 -12.24 10.31 3.52
C ASP A 57 -12.48 11.82 3.80
N ALA A 58 -11.59 12.46 4.57
CA ALA A 58 -11.67 13.87 4.89
C ALA A 58 -11.24 14.78 3.72
N ILE A 59 -10.14 14.44 3.04
CA ILE A 59 -9.55 15.33 2.03
C ILE A 59 -10.28 15.26 0.69
N THR A 60 -10.86 14.12 0.33
CA THR A 60 -11.61 13.94 -0.94
C THR A 60 -12.88 14.79 -0.99
N ILE A 61 -13.42 15.18 0.17
CA ILE A 61 -14.52 16.15 0.28
C ILE A 61 -14.05 17.57 -0.10
N LYS A 62 -12.79 17.91 0.21
CA LYS A 62 -12.20 19.23 -0.01
C LYS A 62 -11.63 19.38 -1.43
N MET A 63 -10.99 18.33 -1.93
CA MET A 63 -10.35 18.33 -3.25
C MET A 63 -10.19 16.90 -3.79
N PRO A 64 -10.25 16.72 -5.13
CA PRO A 64 -9.92 15.43 -5.73
C PRO A 64 -8.43 15.12 -5.58
N ILE A 65 -8.11 13.88 -5.19
CA ILE A 65 -6.74 13.35 -5.18
C ILE A 65 -6.47 12.68 -6.53
N ASP A 66 -6.17 13.50 -7.54
CA ASP A 66 -5.82 13.03 -8.88
C ASP A 66 -4.71 13.92 -9.44
N ILE A 67 -3.56 13.31 -9.78
CA ILE A 67 -2.39 14.02 -10.29
C ILE A 67 -2.70 14.77 -11.61
N ASN A 68 -3.70 14.34 -12.38
CA ASN A 68 -4.10 14.99 -13.63
C ASN A 68 -5.04 16.18 -13.40
N VAL A 69 -5.69 16.24 -12.24
CA VAL A 69 -6.67 17.30 -11.90
C VAL A 69 -6.06 18.33 -10.95
N ASN A 70 -5.34 17.88 -9.93
CA ASN A 70 -4.72 18.71 -8.90
C ASN A 70 -3.27 18.29 -8.66
N PRO A 71 -2.34 18.57 -9.61
CA PRO A 71 -1.01 17.98 -9.62
C PRO A 71 -0.17 18.34 -8.40
N ILE A 72 -0.13 19.62 -8.00
CA ILE A 72 0.74 20.08 -6.92
C ILE A 72 0.28 19.51 -5.57
N ASN A 73 -1.02 19.62 -5.25
CA ASN A 73 -1.53 19.12 -3.97
C ASN A 73 -1.50 17.59 -3.91
N SER A 74 -1.86 16.90 -5.01
CA SER A 74 -1.77 15.43 -5.06
C SER A 74 -0.32 14.96 -4.89
N ALA A 75 0.65 15.60 -5.54
CA ALA A 75 2.07 15.27 -5.38
C ALA A 75 2.55 15.48 -3.93
N LYS A 76 2.09 16.54 -3.25
CA LYS A 76 2.40 16.77 -1.82
C LYS A 76 1.80 15.70 -0.92
N ILE A 77 0.54 15.31 -1.15
CA ILE A 77 -0.14 14.23 -0.42
C ILE A 77 0.59 12.90 -0.62
N TYR A 78 0.91 12.57 -1.88
CA TYR A 78 1.60 11.35 -2.25
C TYR A 78 3.00 11.27 -1.65
N SER A 79 3.80 12.33 -1.81
CA SER A 79 5.16 12.36 -1.25
C SER A 79 5.17 12.26 0.27
N ARG A 80 4.30 13.00 0.96
CA ARG A 80 4.14 12.90 2.42
C ARG A 80 3.78 11.48 2.84
N THR A 81 2.80 10.88 2.18
CA THR A 81 2.39 9.50 2.48
C THR A 81 3.54 8.51 2.31
N LEU A 82 4.34 8.67 1.25
CA LEU A 82 5.48 7.83 0.96
C LEU A 82 6.61 8.01 1.99
N PHE A 83 6.91 9.24 2.43
CA PHE A 83 7.90 9.48 3.48
C PHE A 83 7.46 8.92 4.83
N ASP A 84 6.21 9.16 5.25
CA ASP A 84 5.68 8.66 6.52
C ASP A 84 5.77 7.12 6.57
N VAL A 85 5.36 6.43 5.51
CA VAL A 85 5.44 4.96 5.44
C VAL A 85 6.89 4.49 5.37
N CYS A 86 7.76 5.20 4.66
CA CYS A 86 9.19 4.90 4.59
C CYS A 86 9.83 4.89 5.98
N ASP A 87 9.58 5.93 6.78
CA ASP A 87 10.16 6.08 8.11
C ASP A 87 9.72 4.95 9.04
N ILE A 88 8.43 4.61 9.01
CA ILE A 88 7.90 3.48 9.79
C ILE A 88 8.56 2.17 9.35
N LEU A 89 8.61 1.89 8.04
CA LEU A 89 9.21 0.66 7.51
C LEU A 89 10.71 0.56 7.79
N ALA A 90 11.44 1.68 7.77
CA ALA A 90 12.85 1.72 8.11
C ALA A 90 13.08 1.35 9.59
N GLY A 91 12.21 1.83 10.49
CA GLY A 91 12.18 1.43 11.91
C GLY A 91 11.91 -0.06 12.09
N ILE A 92 10.86 -0.59 11.45
CA ILE A 92 10.53 -2.03 11.49
C ILE A 92 11.71 -2.88 11.01
N ARG A 93 12.33 -2.50 9.89
CA ARG A 93 13.47 -3.22 9.30
C ARG A 93 14.65 -3.30 10.26
N LEU A 94 14.93 -2.23 11.00
CA LEU A 94 16.02 -2.20 11.98
C LEU A 94 15.79 -3.17 13.16
N CYS A 95 14.53 -3.45 13.50
CA CYS A 95 14.19 -4.33 14.62
C CYS A 95 13.93 -5.80 14.21
N TYR A 96 13.87 -6.10 12.91
CA TYR A 96 13.68 -7.46 12.42
C TYR A 96 15.01 -8.18 12.29
N ALA A 97 15.13 -9.40 12.83
CA ALA A 97 16.36 -10.20 12.74
C ALA A 97 16.42 -11.09 11.48
N ASP A 98 15.27 -11.56 11.00
CA ASP A 98 15.20 -12.46 9.84
C ASP A 98 15.64 -11.77 8.53
N SER A 99 16.61 -12.38 7.84
CA SER A 99 17.21 -11.83 6.62
C SER A 99 16.20 -11.74 5.47
N VAL A 100 15.30 -12.71 5.31
CA VAL A 100 14.30 -12.70 4.23
C VAL A 100 13.30 -11.57 4.44
N THR A 101 12.83 -11.38 5.67
CA THR A 101 11.90 -10.31 6.03
C THR A 101 12.58 -8.94 5.93
N GLN A 102 13.83 -8.81 6.37
CA GLN A 102 14.61 -7.59 6.12
C GLN A 102 14.70 -7.28 4.62
N ALA A 103 15.02 -8.27 3.79
CA ALA A 103 15.11 -8.09 2.34
C ALA A 103 13.75 -7.74 1.71
N PHE A 104 12.65 -8.31 2.22
CA PHE A 104 11.29 -7.93 1.83
C PHE A 104 11.00 -6.46 2.16
N LEU A 105 11.33 -6.01 3.37
CA LEU A 105 11.15 -4.61 3.78
C LEU A 105 12.04 -3.66 2.97
N GLU A 106 13.28 -4.05 2.69
CA GLU A 106 14.19 -3.30 1.81
C GLU A 106 13.65 -3.19 0.38
N ASN A 107 13.02 -4.26 -0.14
CA ASN A 107 12.31 -4.22 -1.42
C ASN A 107 11.15 -3.21 -1.40
N LYS A 108 10.41 -3.07 -0.27
CA LYS A 108 9.36 -2.05 -0.15
C LYS A 108 9.91 -0.64 -0.11
N LEU A 109 11.01 -0.42 0.63
CA LEU A 109 11.71 0.87 0.65
C LEU A 109 12.22 1.25 -0.74
N GLN A 110 12.68 0.28 -1.54
CA GLN A 110 13.07 0.52 -2.94
C GLN A 110 11.88 0.98 -3.79
N VAL A 111 10.72 0.32 -3.68
CA VAL A 111 9.48 0.73 -4.38
C VAL A 111 9.08 2.15 -4.00
N ILE A 112 9.17 2.50 -2.71
CA ILE A 112 8.87 3.86 -2.24
C ILE A 112 9.86 4.88 -2.81
N LEU A 113 11.16 4.58 -2.80
CA LEU A 113 12.20 5.46 -3.36
C LEU A 113 11.97 5.74 -4.85
N GLU A 114 11.64 4.71 -5.63
CA GLU A 114 11.34 4.84 -7.06
C GLU A 114 10.10 5.72 -7.28
N ALA A 115 9.07 5.57 -6.45
CA ALA A 115 7.87 6.40 -6.50
C ALA A 115 8.13 7.87 -6.11
N LEU A 116 8.92 8.11 -5.06
CA LEU A 116 9.28 9.45 -4.60
C LEU A 116 10.04 10.25 -5.67
N ALA A 117 10.78 9.58 -6.56
CA ALA A 117 11.53 10.26 -7.62
C ALA A 117 10.63 11.11 -8.54
N GLU A 118 9.37 10.72 -8.71
CA GLU A 118 8.37 11.41 -9.55
C GLU A 118 7.86 12.72 -8.92
N TYR A 119 8.05 12.91 -7.60
CA TYR A 119 7.47 14.03 -6.84
C TYR A 119 8.53 15.03 -6.34
N LYS A 120 9.78 14.91 -6.78
CA LYS A 120 10.89 15.76 -6.31
C LYS A 120 10.64 17.27 -6.45
N SER A 121 9.87 17.68 -7.45
CA SER A 121 9.58 19.09 -7.73
C SER A 121 8.78 19.78 -6.62
N VAL A 122 8.10 19.03 -5.75
CA VAL A 122 7.32 19.57 -4.62
C VAL A 122 8.00 19.37 -3.26
N PHE A 123 9.22 18.83 -3.22
CA PHE A 123 9.93 18.58 -1.97
C PHE A 123 10.45 19.87 -1.35
N ASP A 124 10.30 19.98 -0.04
CA ASP A 124 11.06 20.97 0.73
C ASP A 124 12.52 20.50 0.97
N VAL A 125 13.31 21.36 1.62
CA VAL A 125 14.74 21.10 1.90
C VAL A 125 14.93 19.84 2.77
N GLN A 126 14.03 19.60 3.73
CA GLN A 126 14.10 18.45 4.62
C GLN A 126 13.79 17.16 3.84
N GLN A 127 12.76 17.18 3.01
CA GLN A 127 12.35 16.06 2.17
C GLN A 127 13.42 15.70 1.12
N LEU A 128 14.11 16.68 0.54
CA LEU A 128 15.24 16.43 -0.35
C LEU A 128 16.37 15.68 0.37
N LYS A 129 16.71 16.10 1.59
CA LYS A 129 17.71 15.41 2.41
C LYS A 129 17.28 13.98 2.75
N MET A 130 16.04 13.80 3.21
CA MET A 130 15.47 12.48 3.50
C MET A 130 15.52 11.56 2.28
N TYR A 131 15.18 12.08 1.10
CA TYR A 131 15.24 11.34 -0.16
C TYR A 131 16.67 10.87 -0.49
N ASP A 132 17.66 11.75 -0.34
CA ASP A 132 19.06 11.39 -0.64
C ASP A 132 19.62 10.36 0.34
N ASP A 133 19.26 10.46 1.63
CA ASP A 133 19.66 9.48 2.65
C ASP A 133 18.98 8.13 2.42
N LEU A 134 17.68 8.13 2.09
CA LEU A 134 16.96 6.93 1.67
C LEU A 134 17.61 6.29 0.43
N LYS A 135 17.94 7.09 -0.58
CA LYS A 135 18.58 6.63 -1.82
C LYS A 135 19.90 5.94 -1.53
N LYS A 136 20.74 6.51 -0.66
CA LYS A 136 22.00 5.88 -0.22
C LYS A 136 21.73 4.56 0.51
N GLY A 137 20.77 4.54 1.44
CA GLY A 137 20.38 3.37 2.20
C GLY A 137 19.92 2.20 1.32
N VAL A 138 18.96 2.46 0.43
CA VAL A 138 18.43 1.45 -0.52
C VAL A 138 19.52 0.95 -1.46
N ASN A 139 20.38 1.84 -1.98
CA ASN A 139 21.47 1.43 -2.89
C ASN A 139 22.42 0.43 -2.21
N LYS A 140 22.74 0.62 -0.92
CA LYS A 140 23.59 -0.32 -0.15
C LYS A 140 22.94 -1.69 0.04
N LYS A 141 21.63 -1.81 -0.15
CA LYS A 141 20.85 -3.04 0.08
C LYS A 141 20.48 -3.80 -1.19
N LYS A 142 20.79 -3.26 -2.37
CA LYS A 142 20.46 -3.89 -3.67
C LYS A 142 20.92 -5.35 -3.77
N GLU A 143 22.15 -5.64 -3.37
CA GLU A 143 22.68 -7.02 -3.40
C GLU A 143 21.96 -7.95 -2.41
N HIS A 144 21.51 -7.42 -1.27
CA HIS A 144 20.76 -8.21 -0.30
C HIS A 144 19.35 -8.55 -0.80
N ILE A 145 18.70 -7.59 -1.47
CA ILE A 145 17.41 -7.78 -2.14
C ILE A 145 17.57 -8.83 -3.26
N GLU A 146 18.58 -8.71 -4.11
CA GLU A 146 18.75 -9.62 -5.26
C GLU A 146 19.05 -11.05 -4.80
N ARG A 147 19.92 -11.23 -3.79
CA ARG A 147 20.21 -12.55 -3.21
C ARG A 147 18.97 -13.24 -2.61
N ASN A 148 18.00 -12.47 -2.13
CA ASN A 148 16.77 -12.99 -1.53
C ASN A 148 15.55 -12.92 -2.47
N ARG A 149 15.74 -12.59 -3.75
CA ARG A 149 14.65 -12.29 -4.67
C ARG A 149 13.61 -13.40 -4.77
N GLU A 150 14.04 -14.66 -4.87
CA GLU A 150 13.13 -15.80 -4.95
C GLU A 150 12.31 -15.99 -3.66
N ALA A 151 12.95 -15.82 -2.50
CA ALA A 151 12.28 -15.89 -1.20
C ALA A 151 11.27 -14.75 -1.03
N ILE A 152 11.62 -13.54 -1.46
CA ILE A 152 10.72 -12.38 -1.49
C ILE A 152 9.50 -12.66 -2.38
N GLU A 153 9.71 -13.22 -3.57
CA GLU A 153 8.61 -13.55 -4.49
C GLU A 153 7.72 -14.68 -3.96
N LYS A 154 8.31 -15.68 -3.28
CA LYS A 154 7.54 -16.70 -2.57
C LYS A 154 6.69 -16.07 -1.47
N LEU A 155 7.30 -15.23 -0.63
CA LEU A 155 6.63 -14.55 0.47
C LEU A 155 5.46 -13.66 0.00
N LYS A 156 5.65 -12.91 -1.09
CA LYS A 156 4.59 -12.09 -1.71
C LYS A 156 3.38 -12.92 -2.13
N LYS A 157 3.59 -14.16 -2.57
CA LYS A 157 2.53 -15.09 -3.00
C LYS A 157 1.84 -15.81 -1.85
N THR A 158 2.53 -16.01 -0.72
CA THR A 158 1.95 -16.63 0.48
C THR A 158 0.78 -15.80 1.00
N SER A 159 -0.33 -16.45 1.31
CA SER A 159 -1.50 -15.81 1.91
C SER A 159 -1.16 -15.27 3.30
N ILE A 160 -1.71 -14.11 3.69
CA ILE A 160 -1.49 -13.55 5.04
C ILE A 160 -1.90 -14.55 6.13
N LYS A 161 -2.93 -15.38 5.88
CA LYS A 161 -3.42 -16.38 6.84
C LYS A 161 -2.47 -17.56 7.04
N GLU A 162 -1.54 -17.77 6.12
CA GLU A 162 -0.57 -18.87 6.12
C GLU A 162 0.78 -18.44 6.71
N LEU A 163 0.93 -17.17 7.09
CA LEU A 163 2.16 -16.68 7.72
C LEU A 163 2.21 -17.09 9.18
N GLU A 164 3.30 -17.76 9.55
CA GLU A 164 3.61 -18.10 10.94
C GLU A 164 3.93 -16.84 11.75
N ASP A 165 4.62 -15.88 11.13
CA ASP A 165 4.98 -14.63 11.77
C ASP A 165 3.80 -13.63 11.78
N GLN A 166 3.20 -13.49 12.95
CA GLN A 166 2.07 -12.58 13.18
C GLN A 166 2.43 -11.10 12.98
N ARG A 167 3.68 -10.69 13.24
CA ARG A 167 4.14 -9.32 13.02
C ARG A 167 4.23 -9.05 11.52
N LEU A 168 4.79 -9.97 10.75
CA LEU A 168 4.82 -9.87 9.30
C LEU A 168 3.41 -9.87 8.69
N ALA A 169 2.50 -10.71 9.20
CA ALA A 169 1.09 -10.69 8.78
C ALA A 169 0.43 -9.31 9.00
N LYS A 170 0.66 -8.69 10.17
CA LYS A 170 0.20 -7.33 10.47
C LYS A 170 0.82 -6.28 9.54
N ILE A 171 2.12 -6.37 9.26
CA ILE A 171 2.83 -5.45 8.34
C ILE A 171 2.19 -5.52 6.95
N ARG A 172 2.08 -6.73 6.39
CA ARG A 172 1.52 -6.94 5.05
C ARG A 172 0.07 -6.47 4.95
N SER A 173 -0.74 -6.76 5.96
CA SER A 173 -2.12 -6.27 6.03
C SER A 173 -2.20 -4.74 6.06
N ALA A 174 -1.33 -4.07 6.83
CA ALA A 174 -1.30 -2.62 6.89
C ALA A 174 -0.85 -2.01 5.55
N LEU A 175 0.18 -2.57 4.91
CA LEU A 175 0.64 -2.13 3.60
C LEU A 175 -0.41 -2.31 2.50
N ASP A 176 -1.17 -3.41 2.50
CA ASP A 176 -2.29 -3.63 1.56
C ASP A 176 -3.41 -2.58 1.77
N LYS A 177 -3.76 -2.29 3.04
CA LYS A 177 -4.73 -1.23 3.38
C LYS A 177 -4.25 0.15 2.94
N ILE A 178 -2.99 0.51 3.19
CA ILE A 178 -2.42 1.78 2.74
C ILE A 178 -2.43 1.87 1.21
N SER A 179 -2.00 0.81 0.52
CA SER A 179 -1.99 0.71 -0.96
C SER A 179 -3.38 0.92 -1.58
N SER A 180 -4.41 0.65 -0.80
CA SER A 180 -5.82 0.73 -1.19
C SER A 180 -6.42 2.13 -1.00
N THR A 181 -5.72 3.06 -0.36
CA THR A 181 -6.17 4.44 -0.15
C THR A 181 -5.79 5.35 -1.33
N GLU A 182 -6.56 6.42 -1.55
CA GLU A 182 -6.28 7.37 -2.64
C GLU A 182 -5.00 8.19 -2.38
N VAL A 183 -4.61 8.37 -1.12
CA VAL A 183 -3.40 9.11 -0.73
C VAL A 183 -2.10 8.34 -1.01
N CYS A 184 -2.18 7.04 -1.29
CA CYS A 184 -1.01 6.22 -1.65
C CYS A 184 -0.94 6.00 -3.17
N PRO A 185 0.08 6.53 -3.87
CA PRO A 185 0.14 6.42 -5.33
C PRO A 185 0.56 5.02 -5.83
N VAL A 186 1.15 4.20 -4.95
CA VAL A 186 1.78 2.91 -5.31
C VAL A 186 1.21 1.74 -4.54
N THR A 187 1.46 0.53 -5.05
CA THR A 187 1.12 -0.70 -4.34
C THR A 187 2.32 -1.20 -3.56
N LEU A 188 2.22 -1.10 -2.23
CA LEU A 188 3.24 -1.52 -1.28
C LEU A 188 3.11 -3.00 -0.94
N ASP A 189 1.90 -3.52 -0.82
CA ASP A 189 1.64 -4.96 -0.82
C ASP A 189 0.37 -5.25 -1.62
N SER A 190 0.24 -6.48 -2.11
CA SER A 190 -0.76 -6.86 -3.10
C SER A 190 -1.51 -8.12 -2.72
N THR A 191 -1.68 -8.36 -1.42
CA THR A 191 -2.39 -9.50 -0.88
C THR A 191 -3.89 -9.36 -1.18
N GLY A 192 -4.28 -9.70 -2.41
CA GLY A 192 -5.68 -9.65 -2.80
C GLY A 192 -6.08 -8.43 -3.64
N ALA A 193 -5.13 -7.64 -4.15
CA ALA A 193 -5.42 -6.44 -4.94
C ALA A 193 -5.92 -6.75 -6.37
N CYS A 194 -6.99 -6.06 -6.79
CA CYS A 194 -7.39 -6.01 -8.20
C CYS A 194 -6.83 -4.71 -8.82
N PHE A 195 -5.54 -4.72 -9.19
CA PHE A 195 -4.78 -3.57 -9.70
C PHE A 195 -5.47 -2.80 -10.82
N ILE A 196 -5.86 -3.48 -11.90
CA ILE A 196 -6.51 -2.83 -13.05
C ILE A 196 -7.86 -2.23 -12.64
N ALA A 197 -8.63 -2.93 -11.80
CA ALA A 197 -9.91 -2.41 -11.33
C ALA A 197 -9.75 -1.21 -10.41
N THR A 198 -8.77 -1.25 -9.51
CA THR A 198 -8.44 -0.13 -8.62
C THR A 198 -8.01 1.10 -9.41
N ALA A 199 -7.19 0.92 -10.45
CA ALA A 199 -6.80 2.00 -11.36
C ALA A 199 -7.99 2.57 -12.15
N ALA A 200 -8.89 1.70 -12.65
CA ALA A 200 -10.05 2.11 -13.43
C ALA A 200 -11.11 2.86 -12.60
N TYR A 201 -11.39 2.38 -11.37
CA TYR A 201 -12.37 3.00 -10.49
C TYR A 201 -11.81 4.18 -9.69
N SER A 202 -10.49 4.36 -9.63
CA SER A 202 -9.81 5.27 -8.70
C SER A 202 -10.07 4.98 -7.23
N THR A 203 -10.64 3.82 -6.90
CA THR A 203 -10.89 3.38 -5.54
C THR A 203 -10.73 1.86 -5.46
N SER A 204 -10.26 1.37 -4.33
CA SER A 204 -10.10 -0.05 -4.02
C SER A 204 -11.33 -0.67 -3.33
N THR A 205 -12.31 0.17 -2.96
CA THR A 205 -13.50 -0.20 -2.19
C THR A 205 -14.77 -0.26 -3.04
N HIS A 206 -14.65 -0.12 -4.37
CA HIS A 206 -15.79 -0.23 -5.26
C HIS A 206 -16.49 -1.60 -5.10
N PRO A 207 -17.83 -1.69 -5.04
CA PRO A 207 -18.55 -2.96 -4.89
C PRO A 207 -18.24 -4.01 -5.98
N ASP A 208 -17.83 -3.55 -7.17
CA ASP A 208 -17.40 -4.43 -8.27
C ASP A 208 -16.07 -5.14 -7.93
N ILE A 209 -15.15 -4.46 -7.23
CA ILE A 209 -13.87 -5.04 -6.80
C ILE A 209 -14.12 -6.18 -5.83
N GLU A 210 -15.07 -6.04 -4.90
CA GLU A 210 -15.45 -7.13 -4.00
C GLU A 210 -16.07 -8.32 -4.76
N THR A 211 -16.78 -8.05 -5.86
CA THR A 211 -17.30 -9.11 -6.74
C THR A 211 -16.16 -9.90 -7.39
N PHE A 212 -15.13 -9.20 -7.89
CA PHE A 212 -13.95 -9.82 -8.48
C PHE A 212 -13.09 -10.57 -7.47
N ARG A 213 -12.86 -10.00 -6.27
CA ARG A 213 -12.17 -10.67 -5.16
C ARG A 213 -12.87 -11.98 -4.79
N ASN A 214 -14.19 -11.94 -4.59
CA ASN A 214 -14.97 -13.13 -4.29
C ASN A 214 -14.89 -14.21 -5.39
N PHE A 215 -14.88 -13.81 -6.67
CA PHE A 215 -14.71 -14.75 -7.76
C PHE A 215 -13.32 -15.37 -7.78
N ARG A 216 -12.28 -14.55 -7.61
CA ARG A 216 -10.90 -15.02 -7.47
C ARG A 216 -10.81 -16.07 -6.37
N ASP A 217 -11.31 -15.74 -5.19
CA ASP A 217 -11.15 -16.57 -4.00
C ASP A 217 -11.98 -17.87 -4.10
N LYS A 218 -13.22 -17.79 -4.59
CA LYS A 218 -14.14 -18.94 -4.63
C LYS A 218 -14.02 -19.80 -5.89
N LYS A 219 -13.41 -19.31 -6.98
CA LYS A 219 -13.36 -20.00 -8.28
C LYS A 219 -11.96 -20.13 -8.88
N LEU A 220 -11.09 -19.13 -8.75
CA LEU A 220 -9.77 -19.17 -9.37
C LEU A 220 -8.73 -19.82 -8.45
N LEU A 221 -8.72 -19.48 -7.16
CA LEU A 221 -7.74 -20.03 -6.23
C LEU A 221 -7.99 -21.50 -5.85
N THR A 222 -9.14 -22.05 -6.22
CA THR A 222 -9.53 -23.43 -5.91
C THR A 222 -8.94 -24.48 -6.87
N ASN A 223 -8.25 -24.07 -7.94
CA ASN A 223 -7.63 -25.00 -8.90
C ASN A 223 -6.31 -24.48 -9.47
N PRO A 224 -5.38 -25.37 -9.90
CA PRO A 224 -4.04 -24.97 -10.36
C PRO A 224 -4.05 -24.00 -11.55
N VAL A 225 -4.99 -24.16 -12.48
CA VAL A 225 -5.12 -23.29 -13.66
C VAL A 225 -5.49 -21.87 -13.24
N GLY A 226 -6.51 -21.73 -12.38
CA GLY A 226 -6.94 -20.45 -11.86
C GLY A 226 -5.88 -19.78 -10.99
N GLN A 227 -5.11 -20.54 -10.21
CA GLN A 227 -3.94 -20.02 -9.48
C GLN A 227 -2.88 -19.46 -10.45
N GLY A 228 -2.62 -20.16 -11.56
CA GLY A 228 -1.72 -19.68 -12.62
C GLY A 228 -2.19 -18.38 -13.26
N LEU A 229 -3.48 -18.26 -13.56
CA LEU A 229 -4.08 -17.03 -14.09
C LEU A 229 -3.98 -15.86 -13.11
N VAL A 230 -4.24 -16.11 -11.82
CA VAL A 230 -4.12 -15.10 -10.77
C VAL A 230 -2.66 -14.66 -10.60
N SER A 231 -1.71 -15.60 -10.66
CA SER A 231 -0.28 -15.31 -10.63
C SER A 231 0.15 -14.44 -11.81
N LEU A 232 -0.29 -14.77 -13.03
CA LEU A 232 -0.01 -13.98 -14.23
C LEU A 232 -0.61 -12.58 -14.12
N TYR A 233 -1.85 -12.48 -13.63
CA TYR A 233 -2.48 -11.20 -13.35
C TYR A 233 -1.64 -10.36 -12.39
N TYR A 234 -1.22 -10.91 -11.25
CA TYR A 234 -0.39 -10.18 -10.29
C TYR A 234 0.99 -9.78 -10.84
N LYS A 235 1.54 -10.56 -11.78
CA LYS A 235 2.81 -10.26 -12.43
C LYS A 235 2.74 -9.05 -13.36
N ILE A 236 1.64 -8.92 -14.13
CA ILE A 236 1.55 -7.95 -15.23
C ILE A 236 0.69 -6.74 -14.85
N SER A 237 -0.35 -6.95 -14.04
CA SER A 237 -1.35 -5.92 -13.74
C SER A 237 -0.83 -4.67 -13.01
N PRO A 238 0.24 -4.68 -12.20
CA PRO A 238 0.76 -3.45 -11.58
C PRO A 238 1.25 -2.43 -12.62
N SER A 239 2.04 -2.88 -13.60
CA SER A 239 2.55 -2.01 -14.67
C SER A 239 1.42 -1.46 -15.54
N ILE A 240 0.44 -2.31 -15.87
CA ILE A 240 -0.75 -1.90 -16.62
C ILE A 240 -1.55 -0.88 -15.80
N ALA A 241 -1.78 -1.13 -14.50
CA ALA A 241 -2.53 -0.23 -13.63
C ALA A 241 -1.89 1.16 -13.53
N ASN A 242 -0.56 1.23 -13.43
CA ASN A 242 0.16 2.51 -13.44
C ASN A 242 -0.05 3.27 -14.76
N TYR A 243 -0.05 2.59 -15.89
CA TYR A 243 -0.36 3.20 -17.19
C TYR A 243 -1.82 3.69 -17.25
N VAL A 244 -2.76 2.87 -16.78
CA VAL A 244 -4.21 3.21 -16.75
C VAL A 244 -4.48 4.45 -15.90
N LYS A 245 -3.83 4.59 -14.73
CA LYS A 245 -3.98 5.77 -13.86
C LYS A 245 -3.62 7.09 -14.58
N ARG A 246 -2.68 7.04 -15.54
CA ARG A 246 -2.18 8.20 -16.28
C ARG A 246 -2.98 8.51 -17.56
N GLN A 247 -3.92 7.65 -17.95
CA GLN A 247 -4.63 7.74 -19.24
C GLN A 247 -6.16 7.79 -19.05
N PRO A 248 -6.77 9.00 -19.00
CA PRO A 248 -8.19 9.16 -18.69
C PRO A 248 -9.13 8.37 -19.61
N VAL A 249 -8.80 8.29 -20.90
CA VAL A 249 -9.59 7.55 -21.90
C VAL A 249 -9.59 6.05 -21.60
N ILE A 250 -8.42 5.48 -21.34
CA ILE A 250 -8.26 4.05 -21.05
C ILE A 250 -8.93 3.70 -19.72
N LYS A 251 -8.76 4.56 -18.70
CA LYS A 251 -9.44 4.45 -17.41
C LYS A 251 -10.96 4.37 -17.58
N SER A 252 -11.56 5.30 -18.32
CA SER A 252 -13.01 5.32 -18.57
C SER A 252 -13.48 4.08 -19.33
N PHE A 253 -12.74 3.66 -20.35
CA PHE A 253 -13.04 2.44 -21.09
C PHE A 253 -13.02 1.20 -20.20
N LEU A 254 -11.94 1.01 -19.43
CA LEU A 254 -11.80 -0.13 -18.53
C LEU A 254 -12.87 -0.12 -17.44
N ARG A 255 -13.22 1.05 -16.90
CA ARG A 255 -14.31 1.19 -15.94
C ARG A 255 -15.62 0.63 -16.50
N GLN A 256 -16.01 1.00 -17.72
CA GLN A 256 -17.22 0.44 -18.35
C GLN A 256 -17.15 -1.08 -18.55
N GLN A 257 -16.00 -1.61 -19.00
CA GLN A 257 -15.85 -3.05 -19.20
C GLN A 257 -15.96 -3.82 -17.89
N LEU A 258 -15.34 -3.31 -16.82
CA LEU A 258 -15.40 -3.90 -15.50
C LEU A 258 -16.81 -3.83 -14.92
N GLU A 259 -17.52 -2.72 -15.06
CA GLU A 259 -18.93 -2.59 -14.61
C GLU A 259 -19.83 -3.61 -15.33
N ARG A 260 -19.67 -3.79 -16.64
CA ARG A 260 -20.41 -4.81 -17.42
C ARG A 260 -20.11 -6.21 -16.93
N LEU A 261 -18.82 -6.52 -16.74
CA LEU A 261 -18.39 -7.82 -16.25
C LEU A 261 -18.93 -8.09 -14.83
N ALA A 262 -18.83 -7.12 -13.92
CA ALA A 262 -19.33 -7.25 -12.56
C ALA A 262 -20.85 -7.48 -12.53
N LYS A 263 -21.63 -6.73 -13.34
CA LYS A 263 -23.08 -6.95 -13.48
C LYS A 263 -23.39 -8.36 -13.97
N TRP A 264 -22.67 -8.85 -14.99
CA TRP A 264 -22.81 -10.22 -15.49
C TRP A 264 -22.45 -11.29 -14.44
N MET A 265 -21.40 -11.08 -13.65
CA MET A 265 -21.00 -12.00 -12.60
C MET A 265 -22.02 -12.06 -11.46
N ARG A 266 -22.62 -10.92 -11.11
CA ARG A 266 -23.70 -10.86 -10.10
C ARG A 266 -24.97 -11.51 -10.60
N SER A 267 -25.36 -11.30 -11.85
CA SER A 267 -26.58 -11.92 -12.40
C SER A 267 -26.48 -13.45 -12.46
N ARG A 268 -25.28 -14.00 -12.59
CA ARG A 268 -25.03 -15.45 -12.49
C ARG A 268 -25.00 -16.00 -11.06
N LYS A 269 -24.78 -15.16 -10.04
CA LYS A 269 -24.87 -15.56 -8.62
C LYS A 269 -26.31 -15.62 -8.10
N VAL A 270 -27.29 -15.04 -8.81
CA VAL A 270 -28.72 -15.08 -8.43
C VAL A 270 -29.40 -16.41 -8.81
N LYS A 271 -28.65 -17.38 -9.35
CA LYS A 271 -29.11 -18.75 -9.59
C LYS A 271 -28.11 -19.76 -9.01
N SER A 272 -28.14 -19.92 -7.70
CA SER A 272 -27.68 -21.14 -7.02
C SER A 272 -28.48 -21.33 -5.75
#